data_AF-A0A849R7I2-F1
#
_entry.id   AF-A0A849R7I2-F1
#
_cell.length_a   1.000
_cell.length_b   1.000
_cell.length_c   1.000
_cell.angle_alpha   90.00
_cell.angle_beta   90.00
_cell.angle_gamma   90.00
#
_symmetry.space_group_name_H-M   'P 1'
#
loop_
_entity.id
_entity.type
_entity.pdbx_description
1 polymer ?
#
loop_
_entity_poly.entity_id
_entity_poly.type
_entity_poly.pdbx_seq_one_letter_code
_entity_poly.pdbx_strand_id
1 'polypeptide(L)'
;MRCSRGKCTNPAIIYQKYSGLHLCEPHFIAAVERKVKKAMRKQLMIEYGDKIAVALSGGKDSSALLYMLKEKIFHNRNDLEFFAIAVDEGIKGFRSATLRNAERVAKELEVDCFIYSFAHEFGFTLDEIVAKGFDQAPCT
;
A
#
# COMPACT_ATOMS: atom_id res chain seq x y z
N MET A 1 -24.16 17.70 -5.75
CA MET A 1 -24.71 17.04 -4.53
C MET A 1 -23.78 17.30 -3.35
N ARG A 2 -24.29 17.51 -2.14
CA ARG A 2 -23.48 17.89 -0.95
C ARG A 2 -23.06 16.68 -0.12
N CYS A 3 -22.04 16.86 0.71
CA CYS A 3 -21.62 15.84 1.65
C CYS A 3 -22.73 15.55 2.70
N SER A 4 -23.03 14.27 2.92
CA SER A 4 -24.02 13.78 3.88
C SER A 4 -23.57 13.84 5.35
N ARG A 5 -22.33 14.29 5.64
CA ARG A 5 -21.78 14.28 6.99
C ARG A 5 -22.07 15.58 7.73
N GLY A 6 -22.91 15.50 8.76
CA GLY A 6 -23.18 16.60 9.69
C GLY A 6 -23.68 17.86 8.98
N LYS A 7 -23.13 19.02 9.36
CA LYS A 7 -23.41 20.32 8.71
C LYS A 7 -22.42 20.65 7.58
N CYS A 8 -21.75 19.65 6.99
CA CYS A 8 -20.77 19.88 5.94
C CYS A 8 -21.44 20.39 4.66
N THR A 9 -20.93 21.50 4.13
CA THR A 9 -21.45 22.13 2.91
C THR A 9 -20.65 21.78 1.66
N ASN A 10 -19.51 21.10 1.81
CA ASN A 10 -18.61 20.77 0.71
C ASN A 10 -19.28 19.87 -0.34
N PRO A 11 -18.90 20.02 -1.63
CA PRO A 11 -19.38 19.14 -2.68
C PRO A 11 -18.91 17.71 -2.41
N ALA A 12 -19.80 16.74 -2.64
CA ALA A 12 -19.42 15.34 -2.56
C ALA A 12 -18.63 14.93 -3.80
N ILE A 13 -17.55 14.18 -3.59
CA ILE A 13 -16.70 13.61 -4.66
C ILE A 13 -17.03 12.14 -4.93
N ILE A 14 -17.70 11.48 -3.99
CA ILE A 14 -18.04 10.06 -4.09
C ILE A 14 -19.40 9.76 -3.47
N TYR A 15 -20.13 8.83 -4.10
CA TYR A 15 -21.27 8.15 -3.50
C TYR A 15 -20.84 6.77 -3.01
N GLN A 16 -20.95 6.55 -1.71
CA GLN A 16 -20.55 5.31 -1.07
C GLN A 16 -21.73 4.34 -0.98
N LYS A 17 -21.88 3.48 -1.99
CA LYS A 17 -23.04 2.58 -2.15
C LYS A 17 -23.39 1.79 -0.88
N TYR A 18 -22.40 1.21 -0.20
CA TYR A 18 -22.66 0.36 0.98
C TYR A 18 -23.17 1.11 2.21
N SER A 19 -23.02 2.45 2.26
CA SER A 19 -23.48 3.26 3.40
C SER A 19 -24.56 4.27 3.01
N GLY A 20 -24.83 4.44 1.71
CA GLY A 20 -25.75 5.46 1.19
C GLY A 20 -25.24 6.90 1.35
N LEU A 21 -23.97 7.11 1.72
CA LEU A 21 -23.44 8.45 1.99
C LEU A 21 -22.79 9.08 0.78
N HIS A 22 -23.02 10.37 0.60
CA HIS A 22 -22.23 11.23 -0.27
C HIS A 22 -21.11 11.88 0.54
N LEU A 23 -19.85 11.69 0.16
CA LEU A 23 -18.72 12.18 0.93
C LEU A 23 -17.92 13.18 0.11
N CYS A 24 -17.60 14.33 0.71
CA CYS A 24 -16.54 15.19 0.22
C CYS A 24 -15.17 14.55 0.52
N GLU A 25 -14.12 15.08 -0.08
CA GLU A 25 -12.76 14.52 0.01
C GLU A 25 -12.28 14.30 1.46
N PRO A 26 -12.34 15.29 2.38
CA PRO A 26 -11.88 15.07 3.76
C PRO A 26 -12.68 13.99 4.49
N HIS A 27 -14.00 13.95 4.29
CA HIS A 27 -14.86 12.97 4.94
C HIS A 27 -14.70 11.57 4.34
N PHE A 28 -14.34 11.46 3.06
CA PHE A 28 -14.00 10.20 2.44
C PHE A 28 -12.68 9.66 3.01
N ILE A 29 -11.62 10.48 3.06
CA ILE A 29 -10.32 10.10 3.64
C ILE A 29 -10.49 9.66 5.09
N ALA A 30 -11.17 10.47 5.92
CA ALA A 30 -11.43 10.12 7.32
C ALA A 30 -12.29 8.85 7.48
N ALA A 31 -13.17 8.55 6.52
CA ALA A 31 -13.94 7.30 6.54
C ALA A 31 -13.06 6.07 6.25
N VAL A 32 -12.12 6.19 5.30
CA VAL A 32 -11.13 5.14 4.99
C VAL A 32 -10.21 4.93 6.18
N GLU A 33 -9.60 5.99 6.73
CA GLU A 33 -8.71 5.91 7.90
C GLU A 33 -9.39 5.20 9.09
N ARG A 34 -10.65 5.55 9.38
CA ARG A 34 -11.40 4.92 10.47
C ARG A 34 -11.61 3.42 10.24
N LYS A 35 -11.84 3.00 8.99
CA LYS A 35 -11.98 1.59 8.64
C LYS A 35 -10.67 0.84 8.80
N VAL A 36 -9.56 1.41 8.33
CA VAL A 36 -8.23 0.80 8.47
C VAL A 36 -7.88 0.68 9.96
N LYS A 37 -8.01 1.75 10.75
CA LYS A 37 -7.79 1.70 12.22
C LYS A 37 -8.67 0.66 12.91
N LYS A 38 -9.91 0.45 12.46
CA LYS A 38 -10.80 -0.60 13.00
C LYS A 38 -10.33 -2.00 12.63
N ALA A 39 -9.87 -2.22 11.40
CA ALA A 39 -9.33 -3.50 10.96
C ALA A 39 -8.04 -3.85 11.71
N MET A 40 -7.12 -2.88 11.83
CA MET A 40 -5.86 -3.06 12.53
C MET A 40 -6.06 -3.47 13.99
N ARG A 41 -6.91 -2.77 14.75
CA ARG A 41 -7.21 -3.15 16.15
C ARG A 41 -7.75 -4.57 16.33
N LYS A 42 -8.28 -5.18 15.27
CA LYS A 42 -8.81 -6.55 15.31
C LYS A 42 -7.80 -7.61 14.89
N GLN A 43 -6.83 -7.27 14.04
CA GLN A 43 -6.02 -8.24 13.32
C GLN A 43 -4.51 -8.02 13.45
N LEU A 44 -4.09 -6.84 13.89
CA LEU A 44 -2.69 -6.43 13.92
C LEU A 44 -2.34 -5.95 15.33
N MET A 45 -1.35 -6.62 15.92
CA MET A 45 -0.71 -6.19 17.15
C MET A 45 0.58 -5.47 16.76
N ILE A 46 0.64 -4.16 17.01
CA ILE A 46 1.84 -3.35 16.84
C ILE A 46 2.23 -2.85 18.23
N GLU A 47 3.42 -3.19 18.65
CA GLU A 47 3.95 -2.95 19.98
C GLU A 47 4.87 -1.73 20.01
N TYR A 48 5.57 -1.53 21.12
CA TYR A 48 6.55 -0.46 21.27
C TYR A 48 7.89 -0.92 20.68
N GLY A 49 8.49 -0.09 19.83
CA GLY A 49 9.79 -0.40 19.21
C GLY A 49 9.71 -1.33 18.00
N ASP A 50 8.51 -1.60 17.47
CA ASP A 50 8.34 -2.51 16.34
C ASP A 50 8.98 -1.97 15.06
N LYS A 51 9.54 -2.90 14.29
CA LYS A 51 10.04 -2.68 12.93
C LYS A 51 9.05 -3.25 11.93
N ILE A 52 8.47 -2.39 11.10
CA ILE A 52 7.36 -2.73 10.22
C ILE A 52 7.86 -2.70 8.77
N ALA A 53 7.96 -3.90 8.16
CA ALA A 53 8.24 -4.04 6.74
C ALA A 53 6.93 -4.09 5.93
N VAL A 54 6.81 -3.24 4.92
CA VAL A 54 5.68 -3.21 3.98
C VAL A 54 6.13 -3.72 2.62
N ALA A 55 5.49 -4.78 2.13
CA ALA A 55 5.68 -5.24 0.76
C ALA A 55 5.13 -4.19 -0.22
N LEU A 56 6.03 -3.53 -0.96
CA LEU A 56 5.75 -2.40 -1.82
C LEU A 56 5.91 -2.79 -3.29
N SER A 57 4.80 -3.22 -3.90
CA SER A 57 4.77 -3.55 -5.33
C SER A 57 4.91 -2.33 -6.25
N GLY A 58 4.73 -1.11 -5.73
CA GLY A 58 4.60 0.13 -6.52
C GLY A 58 3.23 0.35 -7.15
N GLY A 59 2.28 -0.57 -6.92
CA GLY A 59 0.87 -0.41 -7.25
C GLY A 59 0.12 0.44 -6.22
N LYS A 60 -1.06 0.94 -6.63
CA LYS A 60 -1.90 1.83 -5.81
C LYS A 60 -2.20 1.29 -4.42
N ASP A 61 -2.44 -0.02 -4.30
CA ASP A 61 -2.90 -0.64 -3.05
C ASP A 61 -1.77 -0.69 -2.01
N SER A 62 -0.58 -1.19 -2.38
CA SER A 62 0.59 -1.21 -1.48
C SER A 62 1.11 0.20 -1.17
N SER A 63 1.09 1.11 -2.14
CA SER A 63 1.50 2.50 -1.92
C SER A 63 0.53 3.23 -0.98
N ALA A 64 -0.78 3.03 -1.16
CA ALA A 64 -1.78 3.60 -0.26
C ALA A 64 -1.67 3.01 1.15
N LEU A 65 -1.33 1.72 1.29
CA LEU A 65 -1.10 1.09 2.58
C LEU A 65 0.09 1.73 3.32
N LEU A 66 1.24 1.86 2.65
CA LEU A 66 2.43 2.48 3.25
C LEU A 66 2.14 3.92 3.69
N TYR A 67 1.51 4.71 2.82
CA TYR A 67 1.07 6.07 3.13
C TYR A 67 0.12 6.10 4.33
N MET A 68 -0.89 5.23 4.34
CA MET A 68 -1.88 5.18 5.43
C MET A 68 -1.22 4.85 6.78
N LEU A 69 -0.31 3.89 6.80
CA LEU A 69 0.39 3.49 8.02
C LEU A 69 1.33 4.61 8.51
N LYS A 70 2.23 5.10 7.65
CA LYS A 70 3.25 6.10 8.02
C LYS A 70 2.65 7.47 8.31
N GLU A 71 1.84 8.00 7.40
CA GLU A 71 1.39 9.41 7.45
C GLU A 71 0.07 9.62 8.17
N LYS A 72 -0.85 8.64 8.14
CA LYS A 72 -2.20 8.83 8.71
C LYS A 72 -2.41 8.18 10.07
N ILE A 73 -1.78 7.03 10.28
CA ILE A 73 -2.02 6.22 11.49
C ILE A 73 -0.92 6.41 12.52
N PHE A 74 0.35 6.33 12.10
CA PHE A 74 1.51 6.30 12.99
C PHE A 74 2.44 7.49 12.89
N HIS A 75 2.03 8.59 12.24
CA HIS A 75 2.87 9.78 12.06
C HIS A 75 3.47 10.37 13.36
N ASN A 76 2.82 10.15 14.51
CA ASN A 76 3.31 10.61 15.82
C ASN A 76 4.05 9.54 16.63
N ARG A 77 4.28 8.34 16.07
CA ARG A 77 4.99 7.25 16.76
C ARG A 77 6.43 7.16 16.27
N ASN A 78 7.30 7.87 16.97
CA ASN A 78 8.74 7.92 16.69
C ASN A 78 9.48 6.65 17.13
N ASP A 79 8.81 5.77 17.87
CA ASP A 79 9.37 4.50 18.33
C ASP A 79 9.23 3.38 17.29
N LEU A 80 8.43 3.60 16.24
CA LEU A 80 8.24 2.63 15.16
C LEU A 80 9.20 2.92 14.00
N GLU A 81 9.80 1.88 13.46
CA GLU A 81 10.62 1.96 12.24
C GLU A 81 9.84 1.37 11.06
N PHE A 82 9.82 2.06 9.93
CA PHE A 82 9.15 1.60 8.71
C PHE A 82 10.17 1.32 7.62
N PHE A 83 9.99 0.19 6.93
CA PHE A 83 10.79 -0.21 5.78
C PHE A 83 9.86 -0.66 4.65
N ALA A 84 10.24 -0.39 3.41
CA ALA A 84 9.58 -0.91 2.22
C ALA A 84 10.44 -2.03 1.61
N ILE A 85 9.79 -3.11 1.17
CA ILE A 85 10.45 -4.19 0.45
C ILE A 85 9.76 -4.35 -0.90
N ALA A 86 10.51 -4.17 -1.98
CA ALA A 86 10.07 -4.45 -3.33
C ALA A 86 10.86 -5.64 -3.89
N VAL A 87 10.20 -6.47 -4.70
CA VAL A 87 10.81 -7.66 -5.30
C VAL A 87 10.73 -7.53 -6.81
N ASP A 88 11.85 -7.60 -7.53
CA ASP A 88 11.87 -7.71 -8.97
C ASP A 88 11.82 -9.20 -9.36
N GLU A 89 10.63 -9.65 -9.78
CA GLU A 89 10.41 -11.02 -10.24
C GLU A 89 10.93 -11.22 -11.68
N GLY A 90 11.39 -10.17 -12.37
CA GLY A 90 11.93 -10.24 -13.74
C GLY A 90 10.88 -10.24 -14.86
N ILE A 91 9.64 -9.81 -14.56
CA ILE A 91 8.54 -9.74 -15.56
C ILE A 91 8.81 -8.59 -16.54
N LYS A 92 9.06 -8.93 -17.81
CA LYS A 92 9.38 -7.94 -18.84
C LYS A 92 8.28 -6.89 -19.04
N GLY A 93 8.69 -5.63 -19.23
CA GLY A 93 7.82 -4.52 -19.63
C GLY A 93 6.98 -3.87 -18.53
N PHE A 94 6.51 -4.64 -17.53
CA PHE A 94 5.66 -4.12 -16.46
C PHE A 94 6.46 -3.69 -15.22
N ARG A 95 7.47 -4.49 -14.83
CA ARG A 95 8.07 -4.34 -13.50
C ARG A 95 8.88 -3.07 -13.31
N SER A 96 9.58 -2.63 -14.36
CA SER A 96 10.44 -1.44 -14.31
C SER A 96 9.67 -0.15 -13.95
N ALA A 97 8.43 0.01 -14.44
CA ALA A 97 7.61 1.17 -14.09
C ALA A 97 7.10 1.10 -12.64
N THR A 98 6.71 -0.08 -12.19
CA THR A 98 6.22 -0.28 -10.82
C THR A 98 7.32 -0.12 -9.78
N LEU A 99 8.56 -0.59 -10.04
CA LEU A 99 9.69 -0.40 -9.13
C LEU A 99 10.06 1.08 -8.99
N ARG A 100 10.09 1.84 -10.10
CA ARG A 100 10.28 3.30 -10.03
C ARG A 100 9.22 3.99 -9.18
N ASN A 101 7.96 3.53 -9.26
CA ASN A 101 6.90 4.06 -8.41
C ASN A 101 7.08 3.67 -6.94
N ALA A 102 7.51 2.43 -6.66
CA ALA A 102 7.82 1.99 -5.30
C ALA A 102 8.92 2.85 -4.67
N GLU A 103 10.03 3.03 -5.38
CA GLU A 103 11.14 3.90 -4.95
C GLU A 103 10.68 5.34 -4.71
N ARG A 104 9.90 5.90 -5.65
CA ARG A 104 9.40 7.28 -5.52
C ARG A 104 8.52 7.43 -4.29
N VAL A 105 7.56 6.52 -4.08
CA VAL A 105 6.64 6.57 -2.93
C VAL A 105 7.40 6.40 -1.62
N ALA A 106 8.34 5.47 -1.54
CA ALA A 106 9.15 5.26 -0.34
C ALA A 106 9.99 6.50 -0.02
N LYS A 107 10.62 7.10 -1.03
CA LYS A 107 11.38 8.35 -0.89
C LYS A 107 10.52 9.52 -0.43
N GLU A 108 9.33 9.70 -0.99
CA GLU A 108 8.38 10.75 -0.58
C GLU A 108 7.91 10.61 0.87
N LEU A 109 7.94 9.39 1.42
CA LEU A 109 7.53 9.08 2.79
C LEU A 109 8.72 8.93 3.75
N GLU A 110 9.93 9.21 3.29
CA GLU A 110 11.17 9.05 4.05
C GLU A 110 11.30 7.63 4.66
N VAL A 111 10.97 6.62 3.85
CA VAL A 111 11.05 5.20 4.20
C VAL A 111 12.12 4.54 3.34
N ASP A 112 13.04 3.81 3.99
CA ASP A 112 14.04 3.02 3.28
C ASP A 112 13.37 1.93 2.44
N CYS A 113 13.77 1.82 1.17
CA CYS A 113 13.22 0.82 0.24
C CYS A 113 14.30 -0.16 -0.17
N PHE A 114 14.14 -1.41 0.22
CA PHE A 114 15.01 -2.51 -0.19
C PHE A 114 14.42 -3.21 -1.41
N ILE A 115 15.22 -3.32 -2.46
CA ILE A 115 14.83 -3.96 -3.71
C ILE A 115 15.65 -5.24 -3.86
N TYR A 116 14.97 -6.37 -3.92
CA TYR A 116 15.56 -7.69 -4.17
C TYR A 116 15.16 -8.17 -5.55
N SER A 117 15.95 -9.04 -6.19
CA SER A 117 15.59 -9.59 -7.50
C SER A 117 15.68 -11.11 -7.52
N PHE A 118 14.73 -11.76 -8.20
CA PHE A 118 14.73 -13.22 -8.33
C PHE A 118 15.97 -13.70 -9.08
N ALA A 119 16.39 -12.98 -10.12
CA ALA A 119 17.59 -13.32 -10.88
C ALA A 119 18.85 -13.34 -9.99
N HIS A 120 18.99 -12.38 -9.08
CA HIS A 120 20.14 -12.31 -8.17
C HIS A 120 20.06 -13.36 -7.06
N GLU A 121 18.90 -13.53 -6.43
CA GLU A 121 18.75 -14.40 -5.26
C GLU A 121 18.64 -15.89 -5.63
N PHE A 122 18.02 -16.21 -6.76
CA PHE A 122 17.68 -17.57 -7.14
C PHE A 122 18.30 -18.02 -8.48
N GLY A 123 18.92 -17.11 -9.23
CA GLY A 123 19.54 -17.43 -10.53
C GLY A 123 18.54 -17.64 -11.67
N PHE A 124 17.26 -17.33 -11.46
CA PHE A 124 16.22 -17.38 -12.48
C PHE A 124 15.16 -16.30 -12.27
N THR A 125 14.46 -15.93 -13.33
CA THR A 125 13.32 -15.01 -13.31
C THR A 125 11.98 -15.74 -13.33
N LEU A 126 10.90 -15.04 -13.00
CA LEU A 126 9.55 -15.60 -13.10
C LEU A 126 9.19 -16.00 -14.55
N ASP A 127 9.61 -15.20 -15.54
CA ASP A 127 9.41 -15.52 -16.95
C ASP A 127 10.07 -16.85 -17.33
N GLU A 128 11.26 -17.14 -16.79
CA GLU A 128 11.96 -18.42 -17.00
C GLU A 128 11.30 -19.60 -16.26
N ILE A 129 10.65 -19.35 -15.12
CA ILE A 129 9.85 -20.37 -14.42
C ILE A 129 8.61 -20.71 -15.25
N VAL A 130 7.88 -19.70 -15.73
CA VAL A 130 6.68 -19.89 -16.57
C VAL A 130 7.02 -20.67 -17.83
N ALA A 131 8.13 -20.33 -18.50
CA ALA A 131 8.58 -21.01 -19.71
C ALA A 131 8.88 -22.50 -19.50
N LYS A 132 9.16 -22.95 -18.28
CA LYS A 132 9.42 -24.35 -17.92
C LYS A 132 8.14 -25.18 -17.67
N GLY A 133 6.96 -24.57 -17.75
CA GLY A 133 5.68 -25.30 -17.74
C GLY A 133 5.24 -25.80 -16.36
N PHE A 134 5.20 -24.92 -15.36
CA PHE A 134 4.57 -25.23 -14.06
C PHE A 134 3.04 -25.21 -14.17
N ASP A 135 2.37 -26.17 -13.52
CA ASP A 135 0.90 -26.34 -13.54
C ASP A 135 0.12 -25.17 -12.91
N GLN A 136 0.78 -24.29 -12.15
CA GLN A 136 0.16 -23.12 -11.51
C GLN A 136 0.71 -21.82 -12.11
N ALA A 137 -0.19 -20.89 -12.44
CA ALA A 137 0.17 -19.54 -12.84
C ALA A 137 0.89 -18.83 -11.67
N PRO A 138 2.14 -18.38 -11.83
CA PRO A 138 2.97 -17.97 -10.69
C PRO A 138 2.64 -16.59 -10.10
N CYS A 139 1.82 -15.79 -10.77
CA CYS A 139 1.25 -14.55 -10.24
C CYS A 139 -0.18 -14.43 -10.77
N THR A 140 -1.18 -14.46 -9.87
CA THR A 140 -2.60 -14.18 -10.19
C THR A 140 -3.10 -13.01 -9.35
#